data_AF-A0A1V5CKX4-F1
#
_entry.id   AF-A0A1V5CKX4-F1
#
_cell.length_a   1.000
_cell.length_b   1.000
_cell.length_c   1.000
_cell.angle_alpha   90.00
_cell.angle_beta   90.00
_cell.angle_gamma   90.00
#
_symmetry.space_group_name_H-M   'P 1'
#
loop_
_entity.id
_entity.type
_entity.pdbx_description
1 polymer ?
#
loop_
_entity_poly.entity_id
_entity_poly.type
_entity_poly.pdbx_seq_one_letter_code
_entity_poly.pdbx_strand_id
1 'polypeptide(L)'
;MFKPTKILVPTDFSEYSDKALEKALDIAKESGAEVLMLHVIHQDFQTCVVDYCFTTDEIDRIRNGMTSSATENIQKELGKFPLSKEVKISTNIRNGIPYGRSLRNKKKRVLI
;
A
#
# COMPACT_ATOMS: atom_id res chain seq x y z
N MET A 1 -1.47 12.42 -26.95
CA MET A 1 -2.43 11.98 -25.93
C MET A 1 -1.67 11.19 -24.89
N PHE A 2 -1.82 11.53 -23.61
CA PHE A 2 -1.10 10.87 -22.50
C PHE A 2 -1.72 9.49 -22.24
N LYS A 3 -0.89 8.43 -22.21
CA LYS A 3 -1.29 7.07 -21.83
C LYS A 3 -0.34 6.57 -20.74
N PRO A 4 -0.77 6.56 -19.47
CA PRO A 4 0.09 6.03 -18.40
C PRO A 4 0.30 4.54 -18.63
N THR A 5 1.50 4.06 -18.32
CA THR A 5 1.78 2.61 -18.34
C THR A 5 1.62 1.98 -16.96
N LYS A 6 1.69 2.80 -15.89
CA LYS A 6 1.57 2.38 -14.50
C LYS A 6 0.88 3.46 -13.68
N ILE A 7 0.08 3.08 -12.69
CA ILE A 7 -0.63 4.00 -11.81
C ILE A 7 -0.35 3.57 -10.37
N LEU A 8 0.25 4.44 -9.56
CA LEU A 8 0.48 4.19 -8.14
C LEU A 8 -0.73 4.65 -7.33
N VAL A 9 -1.33 3.75 -6.56
CA VAL A 9 -2.47 4.04 -5.68
C VAL A 9 -2.07 3.75 -4.23
N PRO A 10 -1.73 4.77 -3.42
CA PRO A 10 -1.57 4.59 -2.00
C PRO A 10 -2.93 4.34 -1.34
N THR A 11 -2.99 3.39 -0.42
CA THR A 11 -4.20 3.11 0.38
C THR A 11 -3.90 3.14 1.87
N ASP A 12 -4.77 3.82 2.60
CA ASP A 12 -4.91 3.79 4.06
C ASP A 12 -6.22 3.09 4.49
N PHE A 13 -6.89 2.41 3.55
CA PHE A 13 -8.19 1.74 3.73
C PHE A 13 -9.37 2.68 4.02
N SER A 14 -9.24 3.97 3.68
CA SER A 14 -10.30 4.96 3.83
C SER A 14 -11.24 4.99 2.62
N GLU A 15 -12.41 5.62 2.77
CA GLU A 15 -13.31 5.87 1.64
C GLU A 15 -12.67 6.77 0.56
N TYR A 16 -11.68 7.59 0.94
CA TYR A 16 -10.94 8.42 -0.01
C TYR A 16 -9.99 7.59 -0.85
N SER A 17 -9.30 6.61 -0.24
CA SER A 17 -8.45 5.66 -0.99
C SER A 17 -9.28 4.74 -1.88
N ASP A 18 -10.48 4.33 -1.44
CA ASP A 18 -11.43 3.58 -2.26
C ASP A 18 -11.78 4.33 -3.57
N LYS A 19 -12.15 5.62 -3.46
CA LYS A 19 -12.47 6.45 -4.64
C LYS A 19 -11.27 6.66 -5.57
N ALA A 20 -10.07 6.79 -4.99
CA ALA A 20 -8.83 6.90 -5.77
C ALA A 20 -8.54 5.60 -6.53
N LEU A 21 -8.76 4.45 -5.90
CA LEU A 21 -8.63 3.14 -6.52
C LEU A 21 -9.63 2.96 -7.65
N GLU A 22 -10.91 3.25 -7.42
CA GLU A 22 -11.95 3.20 -8.45
C GLU A 22 -11.54 3.98 -9.70
N LYS A 23 -11.09 5.22 -9.52
CA LYS A 23 -10.69 6.05 -10.65
C LYS A 23 -9.43 5.52 -11.36
N ALA A 24 -8.49 4.97 -10.61
CA ALA A 24 -7.30 4.34 -11.18
C ALA A 24 -7.65 3.10 -12.01
N LEU A 25 -8.62 2.30 -11.58
CA LEU A 25 -9.10 1.13 -12.32
C LEU A 25 -9.74 1.52 -13.66
N ASP A 26 -10.55 2.58 -13.68
CA ASP A 26 -11.14 3.11 -14.93
C ASP A 26 -10.05 3.50 -15.93
N ILE A 27 -9.07 4.29 -15.47
CA ILE A 27 -7.95 4.74 -16.32
C ILE A 27 -7.14 3.53 -16.80
N ALA A 28 -6.87 2.56 -15.92
CA ALA A 28 -6.12 1.36 -16.26
C ALA A 28 -6.85 0.50 -17.31
N LYS A 29 -8.17 0.38 -17.23
CA LYS A 29 -8.98 -0.34 -18.22
C LYS A 29 -8.88 0.29 -19.61
N GLU A 30 -8.99 1.62 -19.68
CA GLU A 30 -8.93 2.35 -20.97
C GLU A 30 -7.51 2.39 -21.57
N SER A 31 -6.50 2.50 -20.72
CA SER A 31 -5.10 2.68 -21.15
C SER A 31 -4.29 1.39 -21.25
N GLY A 32 -4.76 0.30 -20.62
CA GLY A 32 -3.99 -0.92 -20.41
C GLY A 32 -2.88 -0.79 -19.35
N ALA A 33 -2.94 0.24 -18.50
CA ALA A 33 -1.95 0.47 -17.45
C ALA A 33 -2.02 -0.60 -16.35
N GLU A 34 -0.89 -0.81 -15.68
CA GLU A 34 -0.84 -1.60 -14.44
C GLU A 34 -1.12 -0.71 -13.22
N VAL A 35 -2.01 -1.14 -12.33
CA VAL A 35 -2.22 -0.47 -11.04
C VAL A 35 -1.29 -1.07 -9.99
N LEU A 36 -0.47 -0.25 -9.36
CA LEU A 36 0.37 -0.61 -8.22
C LEU A 36 -0.29 -0.08 -6.94
N MET A 37 -0.89 -0.95 -6.15
CA MET A 37 -1.39 -0.60 -4.83
C MET A 37 -0.26 -0.58 -3.80
N LEU A 38 -0.17 0.50 -3.02
CA LEU A 38 0.82 0.69 -1.97
C LEU A 38 0.13 0.90 -0.63
N HIS A 39 0.43 0.07 0.36
CA HIS A 39 0.05 0.29 1.74
C HIS A 39 1.29 0.48 2.61
N VAL A 40 1.24 1.45 3.54
CA VAL A 40 2.34 1.74 4.46
C VAL A 40 1.90 1.46 5.89
N ILE A 41 2.49 0.44 6.51
CA ILE A 41 2.35 0.11 7.93
C ILE A 41 3.24 1.07 8.72
N HIS A 42 2.61 1.87 9.57
CA HIS A 42 3.30 2.75 10.50
C HIS A 42 4.09 1.93 11.52
N GLN A 43 5.36 2.26 11.69
CA GLN A 43 6.25 1.60 12.66
C GLN A 43 6.52 2.44 13.91
N ASP A 44 5.70 3.46 14.17
CA ASP A 44 5.86 4.35 15.32
C ASP A 44 5.20 3.77 16.59
N PHE A 45 5.42 2.48 16.87
CA PHE A 45 4.99 1.86 18.12
C PHE A 45 6.18 1.71 19.07
N GLN A 46 6.00 2.10 20.33
CA GLN A 46 7.03 1.98 21.34
C GLN A 46 7.33 0.50 21.62
N THR A 47 8.57 0.08 21.39
CA THR A 47 9.03 -1.28 21.66
C THR A 47 9.44 -1.50 23.11
N CYS A 48 9.45 -0.45 23.92
CA CYS A 48 9.75 -0.49 25.35
C CYS A 48 8.87 0.50 26.10
N VAL A 49 8.39 0.11 27.27
CA VAL A 49 7.67 0.95 28.24
C VAL A 49 8.31 0.75 29.62
N VAL A 50 8.87 1.82 30.18
CA VAL A 50 9.55 1.89 31.49
C VAL A 50 10.43 0.67 31.80
N ASP A 51 9.89 -0.38 32.44
CA ASP A 51 10.63 -1.56 32.89
C ASP A 51 10.45 -2.80 32.00
N TYR A 52 9.79 -2.67 30.84
CA TYR A 52 9.50 -3.77 29.94
C TYR A 52 9.84 -3.40 28.49
N CYS A 53 10.71 -4.20 27.87
CA CYS A 53 10.96 -4.17 26.43
C CYS A 53 10.40 -5.43 25.81
N PHE A 54 9.74 -5.28 24.67
CA PHE A 54 9.37 -6.43 23.85
C PHE A 54 10.65 -7.14 23.37
N THR A 55 10.61 -8.46 23.42
CA THR A 55 11.61 -9.32 22.78
C THR A 55 11.52 -9.20 21.26
N THR A 56 12.59 -9.58 20.57
CA THR A 56 12.61 -9.61 19.10
C THR A 56 11.47 -10.47 18.54
N ASP A 57 11.19 -11.61 19.17
CA ASP A 57 10.15 -12.54 18.74
C ASP A 57 8.74 -11.93 18.91
N GLU A 58 8.49 -11.21 20.00
CA GLU A 58 7.23 -10.49 20.21
C GLU A 58 7.04 -9.38 19.17
N ILE A 59 8.10 -8.60 18.91
CA ILE A 59 8.07 -7.56 17.88
C ILE A 59 7.80 -8.16 16.50
N ASP A 60 8.43 -9.28 16.17
CA ASP A 60 8.26 -9.93 14.87
C ASP A 60 6.87 -10.54 14.72
N ARG A 61 6.30 -11.11 15.79
CA ARG A 61 4.88 -11.54 15.80
C ARG A 61 3.93 -10.38 15.54
N ILE A 62 4.16 -9.23 16.18
CA ILE A 62 3.36 -8.02 15.96
C ILE A 62 3.48 -7.55 14.51
N ARG A 63 4.70 -7.44 13.96
CA ARG A 63 4.92 -7.05 12.55
C ARG A 63 4.26 -8.01 11.56
N ASN A 64 4.39 -9.31 11.79
CA ASN A 64 3.79 -10.32 10.93
C ASN A 64 2.26 -10.28 11.00
N GLY A 65 1.71 -10.04 12.18
CA GLY A 65 0.28 -9.79 12.38
C GLY A 65 -0.20 -8.59 11.57
N MET A 66 0.46 -7.43 11.71
CA MET A 66 0.12 -6.22 10.96
C MET A 66 0.21 -6.43 9.44
N THR A 67 1.25 -7.14 8.97
CA THR A 67 1.42 -7.42 7.54
C THR A 67 0.33 -8.35 7.00
N SER A 68 -0.06 -9.36 7.78
CA SER A 68 -1.17 -10.26 7.44
C SER A 68 -2.49 -9.50 7.36
N SER A 69 -2.79 -8.67 8.36
CA SER A 69 -4.00 -7.83 8.37
C SER A 69 -4.03 -6.83 7.21
N ALA A 70 -2.90 -6.19 6.90
CA ALA A 70 -2.80 -5.29 5.75
C ALA A 70 -3.05 -6.04 4.42
N THR A 71 -2.52 -7.26 4.29
CA THR A 71 -2.76 -8.10 3.12
C THR A 71 -4.23 -8.43 2.96
N GLU A 72 -4.89 -8.86 4.05
CA GLU A 72 -6.32 -9.16 4.06
C GLU A 72 -7.17 -7.93 3.70
N ASN A 73 -6.84 -6.77 4.26
CA ASN A 73 -7.56 -5.53 3.97
C ASN A 73 -7.41 -5.09 2.52
N ILE A 74 -6.23 -5.24 1.92
CA ILE A 74 -6.05 -5.00 0.47
C ILE A 74 -6.95 -5.94 -0.35
N GLN A 75 -7.02 -7.22 0.01
CA GLN A 75 -7.91 -8.15 -0.72
C GLN A 75 -9.38 -7.75 -0.56
N LYS A 76 -9.79 -7.28 0.62
CA LYS A 76 -11.14 -6.76 0.85
C LYS A 76 -11.42 -5.52 0.01
N GLU A 77 -10.50 -4.55 -0.04
CA GLU A 77 -10.64 -3.37 -0.91
C GLU A 77 -10.78 -3.75 -2.38
N LEU A 78 -9.90 -4.61 -2.90
CA LEU A 78 -10.00 -5.09 -4.28
C LEU A 78 -11.33 -5.81 -4.54
N GLY A 79 -11.82 -6.56 -3.55
CA GLY A 79 -13.10 -7.24 -3.60
C GLY A 79 -14.31 -6.31 -3.75
N LYS A 80 -14.20 -5.04 -3.37
CA LYS A 80 -15.26 -4.03 -3.57
C LYS A 80 -15.46 -3.68 -5.06
N PHE A 81 -14.43 -3.87 -5.89
CA PHE A 81 -14.40 -3.40 -7.27
C PHE A 81 -14.29 -4.58 -8.25
N PRO A 82 -15.36 -4.96 -8.97
CA PRO A 82 -15.30 -6.03 -9.97
C PRO A 82 -14.24 -5.80 -11.06
N LEU A 83 -14.03 -4.53 -11.43
CA LEU A 83 -13.02 -4.06 -12.38
C LEU A 83 -11.59 -4.46 -12.01
N SER A 84 -11.31 -4.71 -10.72
CA SER A 84 -10.00 -5.15 -10.26
C SER A 84 -9.55 -6.48 -10.88
N LYS A 85 -10.50 -7.30 -11.34
CA LYS A 85 -10.24 -8.60 -11.99
C LYS A 85 -9.90 -8.47 -13.47
N GLU A 86 -10.24 -7.33 -14.09
CA GLU A 86 -10.06 -7.08 -15.53
C GLU A 86 -8.75 -6.34 -15.82
N VAL A 87 -8.12 -5.76 -14.80
CA VAL A 87 -6.89 -4.98 -14.95
C VAL A 87 -5.72 -5.63 -14.22
N LYS A 88 -4.50 -5.37 -14.70
CA LYS A 88 -3.29 -5.88 -14.04
C LYS A 88 -3.03 -5.07 -12.77
N ILE A 89 -3.03 -5.75 -11.62
CA ILE A 89 -2.75 -5.14 -10.31
C ILE A 89 -1.56 -5.82 -9.65
N SER A 90 -0.64 -5.02 -9.12
CA SER A 90 0.40 -5.46 -8.19
C SER A 90 0.24 -4.76 -6.85
N THR A 91 0.59 -5.44 -5.76
CA THR A 91 0.47 -4.94 -4.39
C THR A 91 1.85 -4.80 -3.74
N ASN A 92 2.02 -3.76 -2.95
CA ASN A 92 3.25 -3.51 -2.21
C ASN A 92 2.92 -3.02 -0.80
N ILE A 93 3.25 -3.83 0.21
CA ILE A 93 3.13 -3.43 1.61
C ILE A 93 4.52 -3.02 2.09
N ARG A 94 4.60 -1.81 2.64
CA ARG A 94 5.84 -1.23 3.16
C ARG A 94 5.69 -0.91 4.62
N ASN A 95 6.82 -0.94 5.31
CA ASN A 95 6.97 -0.48 6.67
C ASN A 95 7.58 0.93 6.62
N GLY A 96 6.99 1.92 7.29
CA GLY A 96 7.54 3.28 7.35
C GLY A 96 6.54 4.36 7.76
N ILE A 97 6.94 5.62 7.67
CA ILE A 97 6.09 6.79 7.94
C ILE A 97 5.46 7.25 6.61
N PRO A 98 4.12 7.28 6.45
CA PRO A 98 3.48 7.56 5.16
C PRO A 98 3.74 8.97 4.62
N TYR A 99 4.03 9.93 5.50
CA TYR A 99 4.26 11.34 5.16
C TYR A 99 5.66 11.85 5.54
N GLY A 100 6.52 10.98 6.11
CA GLY A 100 7.79 11.33 6.73
C GLY A 100 9.01 11.11 5.84
N ARG A 101 9.29 12.08 4.96
CA ARG A 101 10.64 12.51 4.51
C ARG A 101 11.77 11.45 4.56
N SER A 102 11.90 10.64 3.52
CA SER A 102 13.20 10.20 3.01
C SER A 102 13.20 10.09 1.49
N LEU A 103 13.32 11.26 0.85
CA LEU A 103 14.06 11.45 -0.40
C LEU A 103 15.55 11.12 -0.19
N ARG A 104 15.86 9.89 0.26
CA ARG A 104 17.24 9.42 0.40
C ARG A 104 17.36 8.09 -0.34
N ASN A 105 17.63 8.25 -1.64
CA ASN A 105 18.24 7.25 -2.52
C ASN A 105 17.62 5.85 -2.57
N LYS A 106 16.58 5.70 -3.40
CA LYS A 106 16.70 4.81 -4.56
C LYS A 106 16.17 5.53 -5.80
N LYS A 107 17.11 5.97 -6.65
CA LYS A 107 16.86 6.25 -8.07
C LYS A 107 16.20 5.02 -8.70
N LYS A 108 14.87 4.97 -8.71
CA LYS A 108 14.10 4.42 -9.82
C LYS A 108 12.99 5.40 -10.10
N ARG A 109 13.36 6.41 -10.89
CA ARG A 109 12.44 7.14 -11.76
C ARG A 109 11.53 6.08 -12.40
N VAL A 110 10.23 6.18 -12.16
CA VAL A 110 9.22 6.47 -13.19
C VAL A 110 8.04 7.09 -12.45
N LEU A 111 8.03 8.42 -12.42
CA LEU A 111 6.80 9.20 -12.56
C LEU A 111 6.45 9.10 -14.04
N ILE A 112 5.33 8.45 -14.38
CA ILE A 112 4.35 8.82 -15.40
C ILE A 112 3.06 8.09 -15.03
#